data_AF-A0A962V405-F1
#
_entry.id   AF-A0A962V405-F1
#
_cell.length_a   1.000
_cell.length_b   1.000
_cell.length_c   1.000
_cell.angle_alpha   90.00
_cell.angle_beta   90.00
_cell.angle_gamma   90.00
#
_symmetry.space_group_name_H-M   'P 1'
#
loop_
_entity.id
_entity.type
_entity.pdbx_description
1 polymer ?
#
loop_
_entity_poly.entity_id
_entity_poly.type
_entity_poly.pdbx_seq_one_letter_code
_entity_poly.pdbx_strand_id
1 'polypeptide(L)'
;MLAKHGLLVVWLLAIMLAGCAHAPDSDPNDPAAESVPAGHTASLYDRLGGKTAITAVIDDLMLRIEADPRISEFFAESDIPEVKSLLVDQLCELSGGPCRYEGRDMVAAHVGMGVSQADFDAMVDDLVQTLKAFDV
;
A
#
# COMPACT_ATOMS: atom_id res chain seq x y z
N MET A 1 -28.19 3.76 40.63
CA MET A 1 -27.36 4.36 41.70
C MET A 1 -25.91 4.18 41.30
N LEU A 2 -24.99 5.12 41.23
CA LEU A 2 -24.93 6.58 41.43
C LEU A 2 -23.62 6.95 40.70
N ALA A 3 -23.68 7.69 39.59
CA ALA A 3 -23.23 9.09 39.52
C ALA A 3 -21.83 9.35 40.10
N LYS A 4 -20.85 9.55 39.20
CA LYS A 4 -19.62 10.32 39.48
C LYS A 4 -19.49 11.39 38.39
N HIS A 5 -20.31 12.42 38.51
CA HIS A 5 -20.20 13.69 37.80
C HIS A 5 -20.19 14.78 38.87
N GLY A 6 -19.19 15.66 38.89
CA GLY A 6 -19.21 16.84 39.75
C GLY A 6 -17.85 17.30 40.26
N LEU A 7 -17.17 18.12 39.45
CA LEU A 7 -16.22 19.22 39.75
C LEU A 7 -15.41 19.42 38.47
N LEU A 8 -15.39 20.51 37.70
CA LEU A 8 -15.75 21.92 37.84
C LEU A 8 -16.30 22.34 36.45
N VAL A 9 -17.55 22.79 36.26
CA VAL A 9 -18.09 24.17 36.39
C VAL A 9 -17.07 25.29 36.14
N VAL A 10 -17.48 26.26 35.31
CA VAL A 10 -16.75 27.45 34.80
C VAL A 10 -15.80 27.06 33.65
N TRP A 11 -16.12 27.32 32.38
CA TRP A 11 -16.27 28.66 31.81
C TRP A 11 -17.44 28.76 30.82
N LEU A 12 -18.26 29.79 31.04
CA LEU A 12 -19.38 30.21 30.22
C LEU A 12 -18.92 30.92 28.95
N LEU A 13 -19.58 30.55 27.84
CA LEU A 13 -20.17 31.42 26.83
C LEU A 13 -19.42 32.70 26.41
N ALA A 14 -19.03 32.74 25.14
CA ALA A 14 -19.17 33.93 24.31
C ALA A 14 -19.50 33.51 22.86
N ILE A 15 -20.81 33.43 22.56
CA ILE A 15 -21.35 33.59 21.21
C ILE A 15 -21.46 35.11 21.01
N MET A 16 -20.99 35.67 19.88
CA MET A 16 -21.67 36.75 19.13
C MET A 16 -21.04 37.00 17.74
N LEU A 17 -21.94 36.95 16.75
CA LEU A 17 -22.06 37.65 15.46
C LEU A 17 -20.96 37.59 14.38
N ALA A 18 -21.39 36.98 13.26
CA ALA A 18 -21.32 37.48 11.88
C ALA A 18 -20.44 38.70 11.60
N GLY A 19 -19.34 38.46 10.90
CA GLY A 19 -18.71 39.41 9.99
C GLY A 19 -18.44 38.72 8.67
N CYS A 20 -19.08 39.16 7.59
CA CYS A 20 -18.66 38.82 6.24
C CYS A 20 -17.27 39.45 6.03
N ALA A 21 -16.20 38.67 6.15
CA ALA A 21 -14.86 39.11 5.82
C ALA A 21 -14.57 38.76 4.36
N HIS A 22 -14.57 39.82 3.55
CA HIS A 22 -13.90 39.98 2.27
C HIS A 22 -12.59 39.16 2.23
N ALA A 23 -12.41 38.33 1.20
CA ALA A 23 -11.13 37.65 0.97
C ALA A 23 -10.05 38.73 0.78
N PRO A 24 -8.99 38.77 1.61
CA PRO A 24 -7.89 39.68 1.38
C PRO A 24 -7.10 39.20 0.17
N ASP A 25 -6.81 40.12 -0.75
CA ASP A 25 -5.81 39.93 -1.79
C ASP A 25 -4.50 39.43 -1.16
N SER A 26 -4.01 38.28 -1.62
CA SER A 26 -2.80 37.65 -1.09
C SER A 26 -1.58 38.57 -1.29
N ASP A 27 -1.02 39.07 -0.19
CA ASP A 27 0.26 39.78 -0.21
C ASP A 27 1.39 38.76 -0.50
N PRO A 28 2.18 38.91 -1.58
CA PRO A 28 3.27 38.00 -1.89
C PRO A 28 4.42 38.00 -0.86
N ASN A 29 4.34 38.79 0.21
CA ASN A 29 5.37 38.92 1.24
C ASN A 29 4.88 38.64 2.68
N ASP A 30 3.79 37.87 2.84
CA ASP A 30 3.30 37.46 4.17
C ASP A 30 4.28 36.46 4.85
N PRO A 31 4.91 36.80 6.00
CA PRO A 31 5.80 35.89 6.72
C PRO A 31 5.07 34.72 7.40
N ALA A 32 3.73 34.69 7.38
CA ALA A 32 2.92 33.56 7.81
C ALA A 32 2.69 32.51 6.71
N ALA A 33 3.28 32.68 5.51
CA ALA A 33 3.49 31.61 4.54
C ALA A 33 4.62 30.67 5.03
N GLU A 34 4.53 30.21 6.27
CA GLU A 34 5.31 29.08 6.75
C GLU A 34 4.81 27.86 5.98
N SER A 35 5.60 27.44 5.00
CA SER A 35 5.48 26.15 4.36
C SER A 35 5.42 25.10 5.45
N VAL A 36 4.24 24.52 5.68
CA VAL A 36 4.10 23.28 6.44
C VAL A 36 5.15 22.33 5.87
N PRO A 37 6.13 21.85 6.66
CA PRO A 37 7.08 20.90 6.13
C PRO A 37 6.27 19.71 5.67
N ALA A 38 6.38 19.38 4.38
CA ALA A 38 5.89 18.11 3.86
C ALA A 38 6.68 17.02 4.60
N GLY A 39 6.17 16.60 5.76
CA GLY A 39 6.64 15.42 6.45
C GLY A 39 6.48 14.30 5.44
N HIS A 40 7.59 13.80 4.92
CA HIS A 40 7.58 12.70 3.98
C HIS A 40 6.95 11.52 4.71
N THR A 41 5.67 11.25 4.46
CA THR A 41 5.09 9.98 4.87
C THR A 41 5.90 8.91 4.17
N ALA A 42 6.56 8.04 4.94
CA ALA A 42 7.38 6.96 4.41
C ALA A 42 6.60 6.21 3.32
N SER A 43 7.28 5.84 2.24
CA SER A 43 6.66 5.12 1.12
C SER A 43 6.06 3.79 1.61
N LEU A 44 5.17 3.19 0.82
CA LEU A 44 4.69 1.84 1.16
C LEU A 44 5.88 0.86 1.20
N TYR A 45 6.85 1.01 0.30
CA TYR A 45 8.10 0.24 0.29
C TYR A 45 8.83 0.31 1.63
N ASP A 46 9.01 1.52 2.18
CA ASP A 46 9.65 1.71 3.49
C ASP A 46 8.84 1.06 4.61
N ARG A 47 7.51 1.22 4.57
CA ARG A 47 6.59 0.63 5.56
C ARG A 47 6.55 -0.90 5.49
N LEU A 48 6.77 -1.49 4.32
CA LEU A 48 6.86 -2.93 4.10
C LEU A 48 8.22 -3.51 4.51
N GLY A 49 9.22 -2.69 4.87
CA GLY A 49 10.56 -3.15 5.24
C GLY A 49 11.54 -3.26 4.06
N GLY A 50 11.21 -2.64 2.94
CA GLY A 50 12.06 -2.55 1.76
C GLY A 50 12.26 -3.87 1.00
N LYS A 51 13.24 -3.90 0.09
CA LYS A 51 13.45 -5.00 -0.87
C LYS A 51 13.62 -6.34 -0.18
N THR A 52 14.36 -6.41 0.92
CA THR A 52 14.57 -7.66 1.66
C THR A 52 13.26 -8.28 2.17
N ALA A 53 12.36 -7.46 2.73
CA ALA A 53 11.07 -7.96 3.20
C ALA A 53 10.15 -8.35 2.04
N ILE A 54 10.13 -7.56 0.96
CA ILE A 54 9.40 -7.90 -0.27
C ILE A 54 9.90 -9.22 -0.87
N THR A 55 11.21 -9.45 -0.92
CA THR A 55 11.78 -10.71 -1.39
C THR A 55 11.31 -11.89 -0.55
N ALA A 56 11.30 -11.76 0.78
CA ALA A 56 10.81 -12.84 1.64
C ALA A 56 9.32 -13.16 1.42
N VAL A 57 8.48 -12.12 1.22
CA VAL A 57 7.07 -12.29 0.86
C VAL A 57 6.90 -13.01 -0.48
N ILE A 58 7.66 -12.62 -1.51
CA ILE A 58 7.61 -13.28 -2.83
C ILE A 58 8.14 -14.71 -2.79
N ASP A 59 9.17 -14.97 -1.97
CA ASP A 59 9.68 -16.33 -1.75
C ASP A 59 8.58 -17.24 -1.18
N ASP A 60 7.85 -16.81 -0.16
CA ASP A 60 6.74 -17.58 0.42
C ASP A 60 5.55 -17.71 -0.54
N LEU A 61 5.19 -16.64 -1.24
CA LEU A 61 4.11 -16.67 -2.23
C LEU A 61 4.36 -17.71 -3.32
N MET A 62 5.56 -17.74 -3.89
CA MET A 62 5.88 -18.70 -4.95
C MET A 62 5.84 -20.15 -4.44
N LEU A 63 6.29 -20.40 -3.20
CA LEU A 63 6.15 -21.73 -2.60
C LEU A 63 4.70 -22.17 -2.45
N ARG A 64 3.77 -21.25 -2.15
CA ARG A 64 2.33 -21.55 -2.09
C ARG A 64 1.75 -21.83 -3.46
N ILE A 65 2.06 -20.97 -4.44
CA ILE A 65 1.60 -21.13 -5.83
C ILE A 65 2.07 -22.47 -6.41
N GLU A 66 3.34 -22.83 -6.20
CA GLU A 66 3.89 -24.12 -6.66
C GLU A 66 3.24 -25.33 -5.98
N ALA A 67 2.71 -25.15 -4.77
CA ALA A 67 2.01 -26.18 -4.01
C ALA A 67 0.48 -26.21 -4.26
N ASP A 68 -0.09 -25.19 -4.91
CA ASP A 68 -1.53 -25.10 -5.15
C ASP A 68 -1.92 -25.81 -6.46
N PRO A 69 -2.58 -26.99 -6.40
CA PRO A 69 -2.96 -27.74 -7.59
C PRO A 69 -3.99 -27.01 -8.48
N ARG A 70 -4.60 -25.92 -8.02
CA ARG A 70 -5.49 -25.08 -8.85
C ARG A 70 -4.71 -24.31 -9.91
N ILE A 71 -3.47 -23.90 -9.62
CA ILE A 71 -2.72 -22.94 -10.45
C ILE A 71 -1.24 -23.31 -10.71
N SER A 72 -0.69 -24.31 -10.03
CA SER A 72 0.72 -24.70 -10.15
C SER A 72 1.14 -25.02 -11.60
N GLU A 73 0.23 -25.55 -12.41
CA GLU A 73 0.49 -25.92 -13.80
C GLU A 73 0.83 -24.72 -14.69
N PHE A 74 0.34 -23.51 -14.38
CA PHE A 74 0.71 -22.30 -15.11
C PHE A 74 2.21 -21.99 -15.00
N PHE A 75 2.88 -22.51 -13.97
CA PHE A 75 4.28 -22.25 -13.65
C PHE A 75 5.20 -23.43 -13.96
N ALA A 76 4.68 -24.58 -14.39
CA ALA A 76 5.47 -25.82 -14.57
C ALA A 76 6.67 -25.68 -15.51
N GLU A 77 6.54 -24.86 -16.56
CA GLU A 77 7.58 -24.60 -17.57
C GLU A 77 8.25 -23.22 -17.40
N SER A 78 7.99 -22.52 -16.28
CA SER A 78 8.53 -21.19 -16.03
C SER A 78 9.95 -21.25 -15.45
N ASP A 79 10.77 -20.26 -15.78
CA ASP A 79 11.99 -19.97 -15.03
C ASP A 79 11.60 -19.30 -13.70
N ILE A 80 11.39 -20.12 -12.67
CA ILE A 80 10.94 -19.66 -11.35
C ILE A 80 11.85 -18.58 -10.75
N PRO A 81 13.20 -18.73 -10.76
CA PRO A 81 14.10 -17.66 -10.34
C PRO A 81 13.84 -16.32 -11.04
N GLU A 82 13.62 -16.32 -12.35
CA GLU A 82 13.33 -15.10 -13.11
C GLU A 82 11.97 -14.51 -12.72
N VAL A 83 10.91 -15.34 -12.63
CA VAL A 83 9.57 -14.91 -12.20
C VAL A 83 9.63 -14.23 -10.83
N LYS A 84 10.38 -14.82 -9.89
CA LYS A 84 10.59 -14.24 -8.55
C LYS A 84 11.26 -12.88 -8.62
N SER A 85 12.33 -12.75 -9.41
CA SER A 85 13.03 -11.47 -9.59
C SER A 85 12.09 -10.40 -10.14
N LEU A 86 11.31 -10.74 -11.18
CA LEU A 86 10.33 -9.85 -11.79
C LEU A 86 9.24 -9.42 -10.82
N LEU A 87 8.70 -10.32 -10.00
CA LEU A 87 7.70 -9.99 -8.98
C LEU A 87 8.28 -9.09 -7.88
N VAL A 88 9.50 -9.35 -7.41
CA VAL A 88 10.18 -8.50 -6.43
C VAL A 88 10.36 -7.08 -6.98
N ASP A 89 10.84 -6.93 -8.21
CA ASP A 89 11.06 -5.62 -8.81
C ASP A 89 9.72 -4.90 -9.08
N GLN A 90 8.68 -5.63 -9.51
CA GLN A 90 7.33 -5.11 -9.70
C GLN A 90 6.74 -4.54 -8.40
N LEU A 91 6.79 -5.29 -7.29
CA LEU A 91 6.29 -4.79 -6.00
C LEU A 91 7.17 -3.68 -5.44
N CYS A 92 8.49 -3.78 -5.61
CA CYS A 92 9.40 -2.72 -5.18
C CYS A 92 9.06 -1.40 -5.87
N GLU A 93 8.90 -1.37 -7.19
CA GLU A 93 8.53 -0.14 -7.92
C GLU A 93 7.12 0.34 -7.53
N LEU A 94 6.12 -0.55 -7.54
CA LEU A 94 4.72 -0.16 -7.25
C LEU A 94 4.50 0.35 -5.82
N SER A 95 5.29 -0.12 -4.87
CA SER A 95 5.24 0.36 -3.48
C SER A 95 6.02 1.67 -3.24
N GLY A 96 6.63 2.24 -4.28
CA GLY A 96 7.38 3.49 -4.22
C GLY A 96 8.86 3.32 -3.85
N GLY A 97 9.40 2.11 -4.00
CA GLY A 97 10.81 1.81 -3.81
C GLY A 97 11.68 2.25 -4.99
N PRO A 98 13.00 2.13 -4.87
CA PRO A 98 13.95 2.62 -5.87
C PRO A 98 14.14 1.67 -7.07
N CYS A 99 13.46 0.52 -7.10
CA CYS A 99 13.59 -0.45 -8.19
C CYS A 99 12.83 0.01 -9.43
N ARG A 100 13.17 -0.61 -10.55
CA ARG A 100 12.48 -0.45 -11.82
C ARG A 100 12.09 -1.81 -12.37
N TYR A 101 10.82 -1.99 -12.66
CA TYR A 101 10.33 -3.17 -13.37
C TYR A 101 10.60 -3.00 -14.87
N GLU A 102 11.38 -3.93 -15.42
CA GLU A 102 11.75 -3.97 -16.85
C GLU A 102 11.11 -5.17 -17.57
N GLY A 103 10.17 -5.87 -16.91
CA GLY A 103 9.44 -6.97 -17.50
C GLY A 103 8.33 -6.53 -18.46
N ARG A 104 7.61 -7.53 -18.98
CA ARG A 104 6.45 -7.30 -19.86
C ARG A 104 5.31 -6.66 -19.06
N ASP A 105 4.51 -5.80 -19.69
CA ASP A 105 3.29 -5.32 -19.04
C ASP A 105 2.34 -6.49 -18.70
N MET A 106 1.47 -6.29 -17.71
CA MET A 106 0.60 -7.36 -17.19
C MET A 106 -0.27 -8.02 -18.27
N VAL A 107 -0.76 -7.28 -19.25
CA VAL A 107 -1.59 -7.87 -20.31
C VAL A 107 -0.71 -8.70 -21.25
N ALA A 108 0.42 -8.14 -21.70
CA ALA A 108 1.34 -8.87 -22.56
C ALA A 108 1.88 -10.14 -21.88
N ALA A 109 2.20 -10.08 -20.59
CA ALA A 109 2.70 -11.22 -19.83
C ALA A 109 1.72 -12.40 -19.80
N HIS A 110 0.41 -12.13 -19.67
CA HIS A 110 -0.61 -13.17 -19.41
C HIS A 110 -1.55 -13.47 -20.60
N VAL A 111 -1.51 -12.65 -21.66
CA VAL A 111 -2.39 -12.86 -22.83
C VAL A 111 -2.12 -14.21 -23.50
N GLY A 112 -3.20 -14.92 -23.82
CA GLY A 112 -3.12 -16.23 -24.48
C GLY A 112 -2.88 -17.42 -23.56
N MET A 113 -2.65 -17.20 -22.26
CA MET A 113 -2.49 -18.28 -21.28
C MET A 113 -3.82 -18.92 -20.85
N GLY A 114 -4.96 -18.28 -21.15
CA GLY A 114 -6.28 -18.79 -20.77
C GLY A 114 -6.61 -18.63 -19.29
N VAL A 115 -5.94 -17.71 -18.57
CA VAL A 115 -6.21 -17.40 -17.15
C VAL A 115 -7.67 -16.98 -16.98
N SER A 116 -8.40 -17.75 -16.17
CA SER A 116 -9.77 -17.47 -15.78
C SER A 116 -9.83 -16.65 -14.49
N GLN A 117 -11.03 -16.16 -14.14
CA GLN A 117 -11.24 -15.50 -12.84
C GLN A 117 -10.92 -16.44 -11.66
N ALA A 118 -11.27 -17.73 -11.77
CA ALA A 118 -11.01 -18.69 -10.70
C ALA A 118 -9.52 -18.92 -10.46
N ASP A 119 -8.70 -18.86 -11.52
CA ASP A 119 -7.24 -18.98 -11.41
C ASP A 119 -6.65 -17.75 -10.74
N PHE A 120 -7.13 -16.56 -11.12
CA PHE A 120 -6.73 -15.31 -10.48
C PHE A 120 -7.12 -15.27 -8.99
N ASP A 121 -8.34 -15.72 -8.67
CA ASP A 121 -8.82 -15.80 -7.29
C ASP A 121 -7.98 -16.78 -6.46
N ALA A 122 -7.57 -17.92 -7.04
CA ALA A 122 -6.67 -18.86 -6.39
C ALA A 122 -5.29 -18.23 -6.07
N MET A 123 -4.72 -17.47 -7.01
CA MET A 123 -3.48 -16.72 -6.75
C MET A 123 -3.66 -15.66 -5.67
N VAL A 124 -4.81 -14.96 -5.65
CA VAL A 124 -5.14 -13.99 -4.60
C VAL A 124 -5.29 -14.67 -3.24
N ASP A 125 -5.91 -15.86 -3.16
CA ASP A 125 -6.01 -16.63 -1.93
C ASP A 125 -4.61 -16.98 -1.37
N ASP A 126 -3.68 -17.38 -2.23
CA ASP A 126 -2.30 -17.67 -1.84
C ASP A 126 -1.58 -16.40 -1.37
N LEU A 127 -1.74 -15.29 -2.08
CA LEU A 127 -1.23 -13.98 -1.67
C LEU A 127 -1.76 -13.57 -0.29
N VAL A 128 -3.06 -13.70 -0.05
CA VAL A 128 -3.67 -13.36 1.25
C VAL A 128 -3.11 -14.24 2.36
N GLN A 129 -2.88 -15.53 2.11
CA GLN A 129 -2.26 -16.42 3.08
C GLN A 129 -0.80 -16.03 3.38
N THR A 130 -0.02 -15.67 2.36
CA THR A 130 1.33 -15.14 2.53
C THR A 130 1.32 -13.86 3.36
N LEU A 131 0.51 -12.86 3.00
CA LEU A 131 0.46 -11.59 3.74
C LEU A 131 0.09 -11.79 5.21
N LYS A 132 -0.86 -12.70 5.50
CA LYS A 132 -1.19 -13.10 6.88
C LYS A 132 -0.01 -13.75 7.61
N ALA A 133 0.80 -14.58 6.93
CA ALA A 133 1.97 -15.21 7.55
C ALA A 133 3.08 -14.20 7.89
N PHE A 134 3.08 -13.04 7.24
CA PHE A 134 4.02 -11.93 7.47
C PHE A 134 3.44 -10.80 8.33
N ASP A 135 2.21 -10.95 8.85
CA ASP A 135 1.50 -9.93 9.64
C ASP A 135 1.37 -8.56 8.91
N VAL A 136 1.14 -8.61 7.59
CA VAL A 136 0.90 -7.43 6.74
C VAL A 136 -0.59 -7.09 6.64
#